data_AF-A0A7X0L0Q7-F1
#
_entry.id   AF-A0A7X0L0Q7-F1
#
_cell.length_a   1.000
_cell.length_b   1.000
_cell.length_c   1.000
_cell.angle_alpha   90.00
_cell.angle_beta   90.00
_cell.angle_gamma   90.00
#
_symmetry.space_group_name_H-M   'P 1'
#
loop_
_entity.id
_entity.type
_entity.pdbx_description
1 polymer ?
#
loop_
_entity_poly.entity_id
_entity_poly.type
_entity_poly.pdbx_seq_one_letter_code
_entity_poly.pdbx_strand_id
1 'polypeptide(L)'
;MRFLIVLVALAVAAAVVVLLLYGLLDRSSRGRARLEGGARWETHTESTGGVTAVVVRRVSRGGAGDVLAEIGRQTVATIPDGDPLWEERYHEAMARARSRVAALESEAD
;
A
#
# COMPACT_ATOMS: atom_id res chain seq x y z
N MET A 1 27.80 -33.35 -32.65
CA MET A 1 27.20 -33.94 -31.43
C MET A 1 27.41 -33.06 -30.19
N ARG A 2 28.65 -32.68 -29.82
CA ARG A 2 28.92 -31.81 -28.65
C ARG A 2 28.22 -30.44 -28.71
N PHE A 3 28.18 -29.80 -29.87
CA PHE A 3 27.52 -28.50 -30.06
C PHE A 3 26.00 -28.56 -29.81
N LEU A 4 25.36 -29.67 -30.23
CA LEU A 4 23.94 -29.93 -30.00
C LEU A 4 23.64 -30.11 -28.51
N ILE A 5 24.52 -30.81 -27.79
CA ILE A 5 24.43 -30.97 -26.32
C ILE A 5 24.54 -29.62 -25.62
N VAL A 6 25.46 -28.75 -26.04
CA VAL A 6 25.62 -27.40 -25.47
C VAL A 6 24.39 -26.53 -25.72
N LEU A 7 23.82 -26.57 -26.93
CA LEU A 7 22.58 -25.84 -27.25
C LEU A 7 21.40 -26.31 -26.42
N VAL A 8 21.23 -27.63 -26.26
CA VAL A 8 20.16 -28.20 -25.43
C VAL A 8 20.37 -27.83 -23.96
N ALA A 9 21.59 -27.92 -23.44
CA ALA A 9 21.90 -27.52 -22.07
C ALA A 9 21.62 -26.03 -21.82
N LEU A 10 21.95 -25.16 -22.78
CA LEU A 10 21.66 -23.73 -22.70
C LEU A 10 20.15 -23.46 -22.70
N ALA A 11 19.40 -24.16 -23.57
CA ALA A 11 17.94 -24.03 -23.63
C ALA A 11 17.27 -24.49 -22.33
N VAL A 12 17.75 -25.58 -21.73
CA VAL A 12 17.26 -26.07 -20.42
C VAL A 12 17.60 -25.07 -19.33
N ALA A 13 18.83 -24.54 -19.29
CA ALA A 13 19.21 -23.53 -18.31
C ALA A 13 18.34 -22.27 -18.43
N ALA A 14 18.07 -21.79 -19.65
CA ALA A 14 17.18 -20.67 -19.90
C ALA A 14 15.74 -20.97 -19.43
N ALA A 15 15.21 -22.16 -19.71
CA ALA A 15 13.89 -22.57 -19.25
C ALA A 15 13.81 -22.62 -17.71
N VAL A 16 14.85 -23.12 -17.03
CA VAL A 16 14.93 -23.12 -15.57
C VAL A 16 14.95 -21.70 -15.02
N VAL A 17 15.74 -20.80 -15.62
CA VAL A 17 15.79 -19.39 -15.21
C VAL A 17 14.41 -18.72 -15.37
N VAL A 18 13.72 -18.96 -16.49
CA VAL A 18 12.36 -18.45 -16.72
C VAL A 18 11.39 -19.00 -15.67
N LEU A 19 11.43 -20.30 -15.38
CA LEU A 19 10.59 -20.91 -14.35
C LEU A 19 10.86 -20.34 -12.95
N LEU A 20 12.13 -20.11 -12.62
CA LEU A 20 12.51 -19.48 -11.36
C LEU A 20 11.99 -18.05 -11.28
N LEU A 21 12.16 -17.25 -12.34
CA LEU A 21 11.62 -15.89 -12.42
C LEU A 21 10.11 -15.89 -12.23
N TYR A 22 9.37 -16.71 -12.98
CA TYR A 22 7.91 -16.81 -12.83
C TYR A 22 7.49 -17.25 -11.42
N GLY A 23 8.18 -18.24 -10.84
CA GLY A 23 7.90 -18.69 -9.47
C GLY A 23 8.19 -17.63 -8.40
N LEU A 24 9.26 -16.87 -8.55
CA LEU A 24 9.60 -15.75 -7.65
C LEU A 24 8.62 -14.59 -7.78
N LEU A 25 8.28 -14.20 -9.02
CA LEU A 25 7.29 -13.14 -9.27
C LEU A 25 5.93 -13.54 -8.70
N ASP A 26 5.49 -14.78 -8.91
CA ASP A 26 4.20 -15.27 -8.42
C ASP A 26 4.15 -15.38 -6.88
N ARG A 27 5.28 -15.70 -6.23
CA ARG A 27 5.37 -15.65 -4.77
C ARG A 27 5.27 -14.22 -4.23
N SER A 28 5.90 -13.27 -4.91
CA SER A 28 5.84 -11.86 -4.54
C SER A 28 4.43 -11.26 -4.72
N SER A 29 3.74 -11.62 -5.81
CA SER A 29 2.37 -11.19 -6.07
C SER A 29 1.40 -11.80 -5.06
N ARG A 30 1.53 -13.09 -4.73
CA ARG A 30 0.72 -13.74 -3.69
C ARG A 30 0.94 -13.14 -2.29
N GLY A 31 2.18 -12.79 -1.97
CA GLY A 31 2.49 -12.07 -0.72
C GLY A 31 1.83 -10.69 -0.66
N ARG A 32 1.87 -9.95 -1.77
CA ARG A 32 1.23 -8.64 -1.90
C ARG A 32 -0.29 -8.73 -1.84
N ALA A 33 -0.90 -9.65 -2.57
CA ALA A 33 -2.34 -9.89 -2.56
C ALA A 33 -2.84 -10.27 -1.15
N ARG A 34 -2.04 -11.04 -0.39
CA ARG A 34 -2.36 -11.37 1.02
C ARG A 34 -2.31 -10.15 1.94
N LEU A 35 -1.33 -9.25 1.74
CA LEU A 35 -1.25 -8.01 2.49
C LEU A 35 -2.41 -7.05 2.12
N GLU A 36 -2.77 -6.99 0.84
CA GLU A 36 -3.88 -6.20 0.30
C GLU A 36 -5.25 -6.68 0.79
N GLY A 37 -5.46 -7.99 0.87
CA GLY A 37 -6.71 -8.59 1.37
C GLY A 37 -6.97 -8.37 2.86
N GLY A 38 -5.93 -8.04 3.64
CA GLY A 38 -6.06 -7.65 5.05
C GLY A 38 -5.96 -6.14 5.29
N ALA A 39 -5.83 -5.34 4.23
CA ALA A 39 -5.57 -3.92 4.37
C ALA A 39 -6.85 -3.10 4.54
N ARG A 40 -6.91 -2.32 5.62
CA ARG A 40 -8.05 -1.47 5.96
C ARG A 40 -7.71 0.00 5.77
N TRP A 41 -8.72 0.78 5.43
CA TRP A 41 -8.61 2.24 5.37
C TRP A 41 -8.70 2.82 6.78
N GLU A 42 -7.77 3.71 7.12
CA GLU A 42 -7.77 4.39 8.42
C GLU A 42 -7.43 5.87 8.26
N THR A 43 -7.99 6.69 9.15
CA THR A 43 -7.64 8.11 9.26
C THR A 43 -6.30 8.25 9.97
N HIS A 44 -5.39 9.04 9.41
CA HIS A 44 -4.12 9.37 10.03
C HIS A 44 -3.90 10.89 9.96
N THR A 45 -3.34 11.45 11.03
CA THR A 45 -2.97 12.86 11.08
C THR A 45 -1.47 12.95 11.17
N GLU A 46 -0.87 13.71 10.27
CA GLU A 46 0.55 14.01 10.28
C GLU A 46 0.72 15.51 10.48
N SER A 47 1.50 15.91 11.48
CA SER A 47 1.91 17.30 11.65
C SER A 47 3.40 17.38 11.34
N THR A 48 3.78 18.12 10.30
CA THR A 48 5.17 18.29 9.88
C THR A 48 5.35 19.66 9.24
N GLY A 49 6.40 20.37 9.64
CA GLY A 49 6.77 21.64 9.00
C GLY A 49 5.78 22.79 9.25
N GLY A 50 5.08 22.80 10.39
CA GLY A 50 4.09 23.84 10.71
C GLY A 50 2.76 23.67 9.97
N VAL A 51 2.47 22.46 9.53
CA VAL A 51 1.27 22.11 8.79
C VAL A 51 0.73 20.78 9.31
N THR A 52 -0.57 20.75 9.59
CA THR A 52 -1.33 19.56 9.94
C THR A 52 -2.02 19.01 8.69
N ALA A 53 -1.59 17.85 8.23
CA ALA A 53 -2.20 17.11 7.14
C ALA A 53 -3.10 16.01 7.70
N VAL A 54 -4.38 16.05 7.33
CA VAL A 54 -5.33 14.95 7.58
C VAL A 54 -5.32 14.07 6.34
N VAL A 55 -4.92 12.81 6.52
CA VAL A 55 -4.81 11.84 5.44
C VAL A 55 -5.62 10.58 5.76
N VAL A 56 -5.98 9.85 4.72
CA VAL A 56 -6.59 8.53 4.78
C VAL A 56 -5.60 7.57 4.16
N ARG A 57 -5.19 6.55 4.90
CA ARG A 57 -4.23 5.55 4.44
C ARG A 57 -4.82 4.15 4.48
N ARG A 58 -4.47 3.32 3.50
CA ARG A 58 -4.81 1.90 3.46
C ARG A 58 -3.63 1.11 3.98
N VAL A 59 -3.76 0.53 5.17
CA VAL A 59 -2.67 -0.20 5.82
C VAL A 59 -3.02 -1.66 6.06
N SER A 60 -2.05 -2.53 5.81
CA SER A 60 -2.08 -3.91 6.25
C SER A 60 -1.45 -4.01 7.64
N ARG A 61 -2.14 -4.62 8.59
CA ARG A 61 -1.63 -4.81 9.96
C ARG A 61 -1.32 -6.29 10.21
N GLY A 62 -0.27 -6.53 10.99
CA GLY A 62 0.08 -7.86 11.47
C GLY A 62 -0.77 -8.28 12.66
N GLY A 63 -0.64 -9.55 13.07
CA GLY A 63 -1.39 -10.08 14.23
C GLY A 63 -1.10 -9.37 15.56
N ALA A 64 0.04 -8.68 15.68
CA ALA A 64 0.40 -7.86 16.83
C ALA A 64 -0.11 -6.40 16.75
N GLY A 65 -0.78 -6.01 15.66
CA GLY A 65 -1.29 -4.65 15.43
C GLY A 65 -0.31 -3.72 14.72
N ASP A 66 0.95 -4.13 14.51
CA ASP A 66 1.96 -3.37 13.78
C ASP A 66 1.57 -3.18 12.31
N VAL A 67 1.86 -2.00 11.75
CA VAL A 67 1.67 -1.72 10.33
C VAL A 67 2.75 -2.45 9.54
N LEU A 68 2.34 -3.44 8.73
CA LEU A 68 3.23 -4.23 7.90
C LEU A 68 3.49 -3.56 6.54
N ALA A 69 2.48 -2.88 5.99
CA ALA A 69 2.59 -2.19 4.72
C ALA A 69 1.54 -1.07 4.60
N GLU A 70 1.94 0.06 4.01
CA GLU A 70 1.02 1.09 3.50
C GLU A 70 0.85 0.87 1.99
N ILE A 71 -0.39 0.71 1.55
CA ILE A 71 -0.75 0.28 0.19
C ILE A 71 -1.34 1.45 -0.59
N GLY A 72 -1.96 2.41 0.08
CA GLY A 72 -2.54 3.59 -0.53
C GLY A 72 -2.62 4.75 0.45
N ARG A 73 -2.53 5.97 -0.07
CA ARG A 73 -2.59 7.21 0.71
C ARG A 73 -3.37 8.27 -0.05
N GLN A 74 -4.29 8.94 0.63
CA GLN A 74 -5.03 10.07 0.10
C GLN A 74 -5.03 11.21 1.11
N THR A 75 -4.56 12.38 0.70
CA THR A 75 -4.63 13.60 1.53
C THR A 75 -6.04 14.19 1.43
N VAL A 76 -6.67 14.43 2.58
CA VAL A 76 -8.02 15.01 2.66
C VAL A 76 -7.93 16.52 2.78
N ALA A 77 -7.06 17.00 3.68
CA ALA A 77 -6.82 18.43 3.87
C ALA A 77 -5.43 18.67 4.42
N THR A 78 -4.95 19.88 4.19
CA THR A 78 -3.67 20.39 4.66
C THR A 78 -3.94 21.74 5.30
N ILE A 79 -3.68 21.86 6.60
CA ILE A 79 -4.07 23.01 7.42
C ILE A 79 -2.80 23.61 8.01
N PRO A 80 -2.47 24.88 7.74
CA PRO A 80 -1.35 25.54 8.39
C PRO A 80 -1.57 25.62 9.90
N ASP A 81 -0.56 25.30 10.72
CA ASP A 81 -0.70 25.29 12.18
C ASP A 81 -0.95 26.70 12.76
N GLY A 82 -0.59 27.75 12.02
CA GLY A 82 -0.88 29.15 12.37
C GLY A 82 -2.26 29.65 11.91
N ASP A 83 -3.12 28.80 11.37
CA ASP A 83 -4.45 29.18 10.91
C ASP A 83 -5.36 29.53 12.10
N PRO A 84 -5.98 30.72 12.16
CA PRO A 84 -6.89 31.08 13.25
C PRO A 84 -8.16 30.21 13.29
N LEU A 85 -8.50 29.54 12.18
CA LEU A 85 -9.61 28.59 12.07
C LEU A 85 -9.14 27.13 12.09
N TRP A 86 -7.92 26.86 12.59
CA TRP A 86 -7.32 25.53 12.57
C TRP A 86 -8.23 24.45 13.14
N GLU A 87 -8.82 24.69 14.31
CA GLU A 87 -9.67 23.70 15.01
C GLU A 87 -10.91 23.33 14.20
N GLU A 88 -11.58 24.34 13.64
CA GLU A 88 -12.77 24.15 12.80
C GLU A 88 -12.42 23.37 11.53
N ARG A 89 -11.34 23.78 10.85
CA ARG A 89 -10.85 23.11 9.64
C ARG A 89 -10.39 21.68 9.92
N TYR A 90 -9.79 21.44 11.07
CA TYR A 90 -9.33 20.12 11.48
C TYR A 90 -10.52 19.19 11.73
N HIS A 91 -11.52 19.64 12.49
CA HIS A 91 -12.73 18.87 12.72
C HIS A 91 -13.50 18.58 11.43
N GLU A 92 -13.62 19.56 10.55
CA GLU A 92 -14.24 19.37 9.23
C GLU A 92 -13.44 18.36 8.39
N ALA A 93 -12.11 18.48 8.35
CA ALA A 93 -11.24 17.55 7.64
C ALA A 93 -11.35 16.13 8.19
N MET A 94 -11.43 15.96 9.52
CA MET A 94 -11.62 14.67 10.17
C MET A 94 -13.00 14.06 9.88
N ALA A 95 -14.06 14.87 9.86
CA ALA A 95 -15.40 14.41 9.47
C ALA A 95 -15.41 13.90 8.02
N ARG A 96 -14.80 14.67 7.10
CA ARG A 96 -14.63 14.27 5.69
C ARG A 96 -13.77 13.02 5.57
N ALA A 97 -12.68 12.91 6.32
CA ALA A 97 -11.79 11.74 6.32
C ALA A 97 -12.53 10.47 6.76
N ARG A 98 -13.34 10.54 7.83
CA ARG A 98 -14.17 9.40 8.29
C ARG A 98 -15.21 9.00 7.26
N SER A 99 -15.92 9.97 6.67
CA SER A 99 -16.87 9.70 5.58
C SER A 99 -16.17 9.06 4.38
N ARG A 100 -14.95 9.51 4.05
CA ARG A 100 -14.15 8.95 2.96
C ARG A 100 -13.69 7.52 3.23
N VAL A 101 -13.26 7.22 4.46
CA VAL A 101 -12.93 5.84 4.88
C VAL A 101 -14.14 4.93 4.69
N ALA A 102 -15.31 5.32 5.19
CA ALA A 102 -16.52 4.50 5.06
C ALA A 102 -16.91 4.24 3.59
N ALA A 103 -16.79 5.25 2.73
CA ALA A 103 -17.03 5.10 1.30
C ALA A 103 -16.00 4.17 0.63
N LEU A 104 -14.72 4.31 0.97
CA LEU A 104 -13.64 3.49 0.42
C LEU A 104 -13.67 2.03 0.92
N GLU A 105 -14.16 1.80 2.14
CA GLU A 105 -14.43 0.44 2.64
C GLU A 105 -15.62 -0.17 1.89
N SER A 106 -16.69 0.60 1.65
CA SER A 106 -17.86 0.12 0.90
C SER A 106 -17.57 -0.18 -0.59
N GLU A 107 -16.56 0.47 -1.18
CA GLU A 107 -16.11 0.19 -2.56
C GLU A 107 -15.16 -1.03 -2.62
N ALA A 108 -14.57 -1.41 -1.49
CA ALA A 108 -13.61 -2.50 -1.39
C ALA A 108 -14.25 -3.86 -1.03
N ASP A 109 -15.45 -3.85 -0.44
CA ASP A 109 -16.31 -5.04 -0.21
C ASP A 109 -17.05 -5.48 -1.48
#